data_AF-A0A947DBB5-F1
#
_entry.id   AF-A0A947DBB5-F1
#
_cell.length_a   1.000
_cell.length_b   1.000
_cell.length_c   1.000
_cell.angle_alpha   90.00
_cell.angle_beta   90.00
_cell.angle_gamma   90.00
#
_symmetry.space_group_name_H-M   'P 1'
#
loop_
_entity.id
_entity.type
_entity.pdbx_description
1 polymer ?
#
loop_
_entity_poly.entity_id
_entity_poly.type
_entity_poly.pdbx_seq_one_letter_code
_entity_poly.pdbx_strand_id
1 'polypeptide(L)'
;MILKYSLLKFLKTGAVPLLLTTVALRQIILVHTAGLSPWHGGGFGMFASIDRDERRVVTTQLIDCSQTSSFLLTKVMADYPGLLSQDTYTHISTFPTEAGLHRMGKKLLSLESQSLIAELYATNREKGCDSKLKLQPWRLVYDGESIAYKPITAPVEVQP
;
A
#
# COMPACT_ATOMS: atom_id res chain seq x y z
N MET A 1 -15.49 38.06 -33.26
CA MET A 1 -16.04 36.78 -33.77
C MET A 1 -14.96 35.71 -34.01
N ILE A 2 -13.77 36.08 -34.50
CA ILE A 2 -12.65 35.17 -34.84
C ILE A 2 -12.11 34.35 -33.64
N LEU A 3 -12.02 34.97 -32.45
CA LEU A 3 -11.49 34.32 -31.25
C LEU A 3 -12.34 33.12 -30.79
N LYS A 4 -13.67 33.22 -30.88
CA LYS A 4 -14.59 32.14 -30.49
C LYS A 4 -14.48 30.92 -31.44
N TYR A 5 -14.22 31.17 -32.72
CA TYR A 5 -14.10 30.12 -33.73
C TYR A 5 -12.77 29.34 -33.59
N SER A 6 -11.68 30.06 -33.29
CA SER A 6 -10.37 29.45 -33.01
C SER A 6 -10.40 28.59 -31.74
N LEU A 7 -11.07 29.06 -30.68
CA LEU A 7 -11.23 28.30 -29.44
C LEU A 7 -12.05 27.02 -29.65
N LEU A 8 -13.15 27.09 -30.42
CA LEU A 8 -13.97 25.91 -30.74
C LEU A 8 -13.21 24.86 -31.55
N LYS A 9 -12.35 25.31 -32.48
CA LYS A 9 -11.52 24.42 -33.30
C LYS A 9 -10.44 23.75 -32.44
N PHE A 10 -9.80 24.49 -31.55
CA PHE A 10 -8.84 23.96 -30.58
C PHE A 10 -9.50 22.94 -29.63
N LEU A 11 -10.69 23.23 -29.11
CA LEU A 11 -11.44 22.28 -28.28
C LEU A 11 -11.83 21.01 -29.04
N LYS A 12 -12.26 21.11 -30.31
CA LYS A 12 -12.66 19.92 -31.08
C LYS A 12 -11.48 19.01 -31.43
N THR A 13 -10.32 19.57 -31.75
CA THR A 13 -9.18 18.78 -32.26
C THR A 13 -8.13 18.52 -31.18
N GLY A 14 -7.94 19.46 -30.26
CA GLY A 14 -6.93 19.42 -29.21
C GLY A 14 -7.40 18.80 -27.90
N ALA A 15 -8.70 18.67 -27.65
CA ALA A 15 -9.19 18.13 -26.38
C ALA A 15 -8.71 16.70 -26.12
N VAL A 16 -8.71 15.83 -27.13
CA VAL A 16 -8.27 14.44 -26.97
C VAL A 16 -6.77 14.35 -26.65
N PRO A 17 -5.85 14.97 -27.43
CA PRO A 17 -4.43 15.02 -27.07
C PRO A 17 -4.19 15.62 -25.68
N LEU A 18 -4.85 16.74 -25.35
CA LEU A 18 -4.64 17.44 -24.09
C LEU A 18 -5.10 16.60 -22.89
N LEU A 19 -6.23 15.90 -23.02
CA LEU A 19 -6.74 14.99 -22.00
C LEU A 19 -5.79 13.79 -21.81
N LEU A 20 -5.27 13.20 -22.89
CA LEU A 20 -4.27 12.13 -22.82
C LEU A 20 -2.97 12.60 -22.17
N THR A 21 -2.46 13.79 -22.53
CA THR A 21 -1.29 14.39 -21.90
C THR A 21 -1.51 14.63 -20.41
N THR A 22 -2.70 15.12 -20.03
CA THR A 22 -3.04 15.37 -18.62
C THR A 22 -3.06 14.06 -17.82
N VAL A 23 -3.65 12.99 -18.37
CA VAL A 23 -3.64 11.66 -17.74
C VAL A 23 -2.21 11.13 -17.59
N ALA A 24 -1.38 11.25 -18.63
CA ALA A 24 0.01 10.81 -18.59
C ALA A 24 0.84 11.57 -17.55
N LEU A 25 0.72 12.89 -17.50
CA LEU A 25 1.41 13.72 -16.50
C LEU A 25 0.97 13.36 -15.07
N ARG A 26 -0.34 13.14 -14.85
CA ARG A 26 -0.85 12.71 -13.54
C ARG A 26 -0.24 11.38 -13.11
N GLN A 27 -0.08 10.43 -14.03
CA GLN A 27 0.52 9.13 -13.73
C GLN A 27 2.00 9.26 -13.40
N ILE A 28 2.76 10.06 -14.17
CA ILE A 28 4.16 10.36 -13.85
C ILE A 28 4.27 10.96 -12.45
N ILE A 29 3.43 11.94 -12.10
CA ILE A 29 3.42 12.55 -10.76
C ILE A 29 3.17 11.48 -9.70
N LEU A 30 2.13 10.65 -9.86
CA LEU A 30 1.77 9.64 -8.86
C LEU A 30 2.82 8.53 -8.69
N VAL A 31 3.57 8.19 -9.74
CA VAL A 31 4.72 7.26 -9.63
C VAL A 31 5.79 7.83 -8.69
N HIS A 32 6.01 9.14 -8.74
CA HIS A 32 7.04 9.82 -7.93
C HIS A 32 6.54 10.25 -6.54
N THR A 33 5.24 10.53 -6.36
CA THR A 33 4.71 11.08 -5.10
C THR A 33 3.91 10.08 -4.27
N ALA A 34 3.17 9.17 -4.91
CA ALA A 34 2.35 8.17 -4.26
C ALA A 34 2.96 6.76 -4.33
N GLY A 35 4.17 6.63 -4.87
CA GLY A 35 4.89 5.38 -4.99
C GLY A 35 4.20 4.35 -5.87
N LEU A 36 3.29 4.76 -6.77
CA LEU A 36 2.68 3.85 -7.76
C LEU A 36 3.78 3.17 -8.60
N SER A 37 3.53 1.94 -9.05
CA SER A 37 4.47 1.30 -9.96
C SER A 37 4.52 2.04 -11.29
N PRO A 38 5.71 2.12 -11.92
CA PRO A 38 5.82 2.57 -13.30
C PRO A 38 4.89 1.74 -14.19
N TRP A 39 4.36 2.36 -15.23
CA TRP A 39 3.59 1.63 -16.24
C TRP A 39 4.38 0.43 -16.77
N HIS A 40 3.78 -0.75 -16.67
CA HIS A 40 4.30 -1.96 -17.30
C HIS A 40 3.67 -2.14 -18.68
N GLY A 41 4.42 -1.81 -19.73
CA GLY A 41 4.04 -2.02 -21.12
C GLY A 41 4.51 -0.89 -22.04
N GLY A 42 4.97 -1.22 -23.24
CA GLY A 42 5.23 -0.27 -24.32
C GLY A 42 4.07 -0.22 -25.32
N GLY A 43 3.72 0.96 -25.83
CA GLY A 43 2.70 1.14 -26.89
C GLY A 43 1.28 1.46 -26.40
N PHE A 44 0.26 1.26 -27.26
CA PHE A 44 -1.15 1.60 -26.99
C PHE A 44 -1.87 0.66 -26.00
N GLY A 45 -1.20 -0.39 -25.52
CA GLY A 45 -1.70 -1.36 -24.53
C GLY A 45 -1.18 -1.09 -23.12
N MET A 46 -1.13 0.17 -22.68
CA MET A 46 -0.71 0.51 -21.32
C MET A 46 -1.90 0.34 -20.36
N PHE A 47 -1.98 -0.82 -19.73
CA PHE A 47 -2.83 -0.97 -18.57
C PHE A 47 -2.08 -0.44 -17.36
N ALA A 48 -2.64 0.58 -16.70
CA ALA A 48 -2.26 0.92 -15.34
C ALA A 48 -2.64 -0.28 -14.46
N SER A 49 -1.73 -1.26 -14.36
CA SER A 49 -1.79 -2.28 -13.35
C SER A 49 -1.68 -1.55 -12.02
N ILE A 50 -2.75 -1.56 -11.23
CA ILE A 50 -2.58 -1.52 -9.79
C ILE A 50 -1.64 -2.70 -9.49
N ASP A 51 -0.52 -2.45 -8.82
CA ASP A 51 0.47 -3.48 -8.52
C ASP A 51 -0.23 -4.79 -8.12
N ARG A 52 0.12 -5.92 -8.76
CA ARG A 52 -0.35 -7.22 -8.27
C ARG A 52 0.02 -7.35 -6.80
N ASP A 53 -0.86 -7.94 -5.99
CA ASP A 53 -0.71 -8.03 -4.53
C ASP A 53 0.68 -8.54 -4.10
N GLU A 54 1.29 -9.40 -4.90
CA GLU A 54 2.65 -9.96 -4.69
C GLU A 54 3.77 -8.92 -4.72
N ARG A 55 3.55 -7.73 -5.30
CA ARG A 55 4.56 -6.67 -5.43
C ARG A 55 4.53 -5.69 -4.28
N ARG A 56 3.52 -5.77 -3.42
CA ARG A 56 3.34 -4.89 -2.25
C ARG A 56 3.01 -5.72 -1.03
N VAL A 57 3.89 -5.67 -0.05
CA VAL A 57 3.71 -6.38 1.20
C VAL A 57 3.65 -5.40 2.35
N VAL A 58 2.81 -5.68 3.33
CA VAL A 58 2.88 -4.98 4.62
C VAL A 58 3.66 -5.87 5.57
N THR A 59 4.83 -5.38 5.97
CA THR A 59 5.61 -5.97 7.06
C THR A 59 5.01 -5.51 8.39
N THR A 60 4.88 -6.45 9.31
CA THR A 60 4.37 -6.20 10.65
C THR A 60 5.41 -6.68 11.65
N GLN A 61 5.77 -5.82 12.59
CA GLN A 61 6.57 -6.22 13.75
C GLN A 61 5.70 -6.00 14.97
N LEU A 62 5.48 -7.04 15.75
CA LEU A 62 4.88 -6.87 17.06
C LEU A 62 5.99 -6.88 18.10
N ILE A 63 6.01 -5.81 18.90
CA ILE A 63 7.01 -5.51 19.91
C ILE A 63 6.33 -5.72 21.26
N ASP A 64 6.77 -6.75 21.95
CA ASP A 64 6.42 -7.01 23.34
C ASP A 64 7.59 -6.64 24.25
N CYS A 65 7.41 -6.77 25.57
CA CYS A 65 8.40 -6.38 26.58
C CYS A 65 9.77 -7.07 26.43
N SER A 66 9.80 -8.31 25.95
CA SER A 66 11.02 -9.13 25.85
C SER A 66 11.34 -9.62 24.44
N GLN A 67 10.40 -9.53 23.51
CA GLN A 67 10.55 -10.10 22.18
C GLN A 67 9.96 -9.21 21.09
N THR A 68 10.69 -9.12 19.98
CA THR A 68 10.19 -8.55 18.72
C THR A 68 10.06 -9.66 17.70
N SER A 69 8.86 -9.84 17.17
CA SER A 69 8.58 -10.82 16.11
C SER A 69 8.08 -10.10 14.86
N SER A 70 8.72 -10.40 13.73
CA SER A 70 8.38 -9.81 12.44
C SER A 70 7.73 -10.85 11.54
N PHE A 71 6.60 -10.50 10.92
CA PHE A 71 5.89 -11.34 9.98
C PHE A 71 5.33 -10.52 8.82
N LEU A 72 5.00 -11.21 7.73
CA LEU A 72 4.32 -10.59 6.59
C LEU A 72 2.82 -10.68 6.80
N LEU A 73 2.13 -9.54 6.76
CA LEU A 73 0.68 -9.48 6.98
C LEU A 73 -0.10 -10.33 5.97
N THR A 74 0.41 -10.46 4.75
CA THR A 74 -0.19 -11.31 3.70
C THR A 74 -0.28 -12.77 4.12
N LYS A 75 0.72 -13.30 4.85
CA LYS A 75 0.70 -14.68 5.34
C LYS A 75 -0.37 -14.85 6.42
N VAL A 76 -0.42 -13.91 7.36
CA VAL A 76 -1.45 -13.90 8.41
C VAL A 76 -2.86 -13.81 7.81
N MET A 77 -3.06 -13.03 6.76
CA MET A 77 -4.35 -12.95 6.08
C MET A 77 -4.73 -14.24 5.33
N ALA A 78 -3.74 -14.96 4.80
CA ALA A 78 -3.97 -16.26 4.16
C ALA A 78 -4.42 -17.32 5.19
N ASP A 79 -3.78 -17.32 6.36
CA ASP A 79 -4.12 -18.23 7.46
C ASP A 79 -5.44 -17.83 8.15
N TYR A 80 -5.75 -16.53 8.16
CA TYR A 80 -6.90 -15.95 8.86
C TYR A 80 -7.66 -14.91 8.02
N PRO A 81 -8.48 -15.35 7.03
CA PRO A 81 -9.15 -14.46 6.08
C PRO A 81 -10.20 -13.52 6.70
N GLY A 82 -10.61 -13.74 7.95
CA GLY A 82 -11.56 -12.87 8.67
C GLY A 82 -10.93 -11.65 9.34
N LEU A 83 -9.59 -11.59 9.46
CA LEU A 83 -8.90 -10.56 10.22
C LEU A 83 -9.02 -9.17 9.59
N LEU A 84 -8.83 -9.10 8.28
CA LEU A 84 -8.91 -7.89 7.45
C LEU A 84 -9.56 -8.26 6.12
N SER A 85 -10.42 -7.39 5.58
CA SER A 85 -10.91 -7.62 4.21
C SER A 85 -9.77 -7.45 3.22
N GLN A 86 -9.78 -8.27 2.16
CA GLN A 86 -8.80 -8.18 1.07
C GLN A 86 -8.75 -6.76 0.50
N ASP A 87 -9.90 -6.13 0.30
CA ASP A 87 -9.99 -4.75 -0.20
C ASP A 87 -9.30 -3.74 0.71
N THR A 88 -9.42 -3.90 2.03
CA THR A 88 -8.74 -3.01 3.00
C THR A 88 -7.23 -3.20 2.90
N TYR A 89 -6.76 -4.44 2.84
CA TYR A 89 -5.34 -4.74 2.69
C TYR A 89 -4.77 -4.19 1.38
N THR A 90 -5.41 -4.49 0.25
CA THR A 90 -4.99 -4.01 -1.08
C THR A 90 -5.01 -2.48 -1.14
N HIS A 91 -6.02 -1.83 -0.56
CA HIS A 91 -6.07 -0.37 -0.52
C HIS A 91 -4.92 0.23 0.30
N ILE A 92 -4.68 -0.28 1.51
CA ILE A 92 -3.65 0.26 2.40
C ILE A 92 -2.23 -0.06 1.91
N SER A 93 -2.01 -1.22 1.32
CA SER A 93 -0.72 -1.58 0.73
C SER A 93 -0.42 -0.74 -0.53
N THR A 94 -1.45 -0.41 -1.31
CA THR A 94 -1.33 0.40 -2.53
C THR A 94 -1.20 1.89 -2.24
N PHE A 95 -2.05 2.42 -1.36
CA PHE A 95 -2.11 3.84 -1.00
C PHE A 95 -1.86 4.01 0.50
N PRO A 96 -0.61 3.77 0.95
CA PRO A 96 -0.31 3.82 2.37
C PRO A 96 -0.42 5.25 2.88
N THR A 97 -1.39 5.47 3.76
CA THR A 97 -1.53 6.68 4.56
C THR A 97 -1.26 6.33 6.01
N GLU A 98 -0.64 7.24 6.76
CA GLU A 98 -0.40 7.05 8.20
C GLU A 98 -1.70 6.74 8.95
N ALA A 99 -2.77 7.48 8.67
CA ALA A 99 -4.09 7.25 9.25
C ALA A 99 -4.68 5.89 8.85
N GLY A 100 -4.45 5.42 7.62
CA GLY A 100 -4.86 4.08 7.15
C GLY A 100 -4.14 2.98 7.91
N LEU A 101 -2.81 3.07 7.99
CA LEU A 101 -1.96 2.12 8.70
C LEU A 101 -2.29 2.08 10.20
N HIS A 102 -2.52 3.23 10.82
CA HIS A 102 -2.89 3.31 12.23
C HIS A 102 -4.26 2.66 12.51
N ARG A 103 -5.26 2.89 11.65
CA ARG A 103 -6.57 2.22 11.75
C ARG A 103 -6.46 0.71 11.58
N MET A 104 -5.66 0.25 10.62
CA MET A 104 -5.39 -1.18 10.43
C MET A 104 -4.69 -1.78 11.64
N GLY A 105 -3.69 -1.11 12.19
CA GLY A 105 -3.00 -1.57 13.40
C GLY A 105 -3.92 -1.65 14.62
N LYS A 106 -4.81 -0.67 14.80
CA LYS A 106 -5.83 -0.73 15.87
C LYS A 106 -6.79 -1.89 15.70
N LYS A 107 -7.19 -2.19 14.47
CA LYS A 107 -8.04 -3.35 14.17
C LYS A 107 -7.30 -4.65 14.49
N LEU A 108 -6.03 -4.76 14.10
CA LEU A 108 -5.17 -5.91 14.41
C LEU A 108 -4.93 -6.10 15.92
N LEU A 109 -4.85 -5.01 16.69
CA LEU A 109 -4.67 -5.05 18.15
C LEU A 109 -5.99 -5.19 18.93
N SER A 110 -7.14 -5.10 18.26
CA SER A 110 -8.45 -5.17 18.91
C SER A 110 -8.71 -6.53 19.56
N LEU A 111 -9.55 -6.56 20.59
CA LEU A 111 -9.86 -7.73 21.42
C LEU A 111 -10.28 -8.98 20.62
N GLU A 112 -10.91 -8.80 19.45
CA GLU A 112 -11.32 -9.88 18.56
C GLU A 112 -10.12 -10.59 17.90
N SER A 113 -8.97 -9.92 17.80
CA SER A 113 -7.75 -10.40 17.17
C SER A 113 -6.70 -10.92 18.16
N GLN A 114 -6.97 -10.84 19.47
CA GLN A 114 -5.98 -11.14 20.51
C GLN A 114 -5.66 -12.64 20.66
N SER A 115 -6.62 -13.52 20.40
CA SER A 115 -6.38 -14.99 20.36
C SER A 115 -5.43 -15.36 19.23
N LEU A 116 -5.52 -14.63 18.12
CA LEU A 116 -4.79 -14.84 16.87
C LEU A 116 -3.37 -14.29 16.97
N ILE A 117 -3.21 -13.11 17.61
CA ILE A 117 -1.90 -12.63 18.05
C ILE A 117 -1.29 -13.61 19.05
N ALA A 118 -2.04 -14.14 20.02
CA ALA A 118 -1.49 -15.11 20.97
C ALA A 118 -1.04 -16.43 20.30
N GLU A 119 -1.72 -16.86 19.24
CA GLU A 119 -1.37 -18.05 18.44
C GLU A 119 -0.14 -17.82 17.55
N LEU A 120 -0.04 -16.65 16.90
CA LEU A 120 1.17 -16.23 16.17
C LEU A 120 2.41 -16.15 17.07
N TYR A 121 2.21 -16.07 18.39
CA TYR A 121 3.24 -15.86 19.39
C TYR A 121 3.78 -17.12 20.06
N ALA A 122 3.22 -18.31 19.78
CA ALA A 122 3.66 -19.59 20.34
C ALA A 122 4.20 -19.46 21.79
N THR A 123 3.28 -19.27 22.75
CA THR A 123 3.48 -19.43 24.20
C THR A 123 4.50 -18.49 24.86
N ASN A 124 4.03 -17.37 25.42
CA ASN A 124 4.45 -16.74 26.70
C ASN A 124 4.21 -15.23 26.66
N ARG A 125 2.95 -14.80 26.56
CA ARG A 125 2.60 -13.40 26.81
C ARG A 125 2.67 -13.14 28.30
N GLU A 126 3.61 -12.31 28.74
CA GLU A 126 3.63 -11.83 30.13
C GLU A 126 2.38 -10.96 30.38
N LYS A 127 1.60 -11.30 31.41
CA LYS A 127 0.41 -10.53 31.79
C LYS A 127 0.82 -9.11 32.18
N GLY A 128 0.32 -8.11 31.45
CA GLY A 128 0.53 -6.69 31.76
C GLY A 128 1.39 -5.91 30.76
N CYS A 129 1.79 -6.49 29.63
CA CYS A 129 2.54 -5.77 28.60
C CYS A 129 1.65 -5.13 27.52
N ASP A 130 1.85 -3.83 27.32
CA ASP A 130 1.27 -3.06 26.22
C ASP A 130 1.98 -3.41 24.90
N SER A 131 1.49 -4.42 24.21
CA SER A 131 2.04 -4.87 22.92
C SER A 131 1.92 -3.76 21.88
N LYS A 132 3.03 -3.38 21.24
CA LYS A 132 3.07 -2.36 20.19
C LYS A 132 3.22 -2.99 18.82
N LEU A 133 2.48 -2.50 17.84
CA LEU A 133 2.55 -2.98 16.46
C LEU A 133 3.27 -1.93 15.58
N LYS A 134 4.33 -2.32 14.89
CA LYS A 134 4.92 -1.55 13.79
C LYS A 134 4.44 -2.09 12.47
N LEU A 135 3.86 -1.22 11.66
CA LEU A 135 3.43 -1.53 10.31
C LEU A 135 4.26 -0.73 9.31
N GLN A 136 4.79 -1.42 8.30
CA GLN A 136 5.48 -0.75 7.21
C GLN A 136 5.13 -1.41 5.87
N PRO A 137 4.61 -0.65 4.89
CA PRO A 137 4.44 -1.09 3.51
C PRO A 137 5.78 -1.10 2.75
N TRP A 138 5.99 -2.16 1.98
CA TRP A 138 7.17 -2.36 1.13
C TRP A 138 6.73 -2.67 -0.30
N ARG A 139 7.51 -2.19 -1.26
CA ARG A 139 7.30 -2.44 -2.70
C ARG A 139 8.46 -3.24 -3.26
N LEU A 140 8.16 -4.20 -4.12
CA LEU A 140 9.15 -4.84 -4.97
C LEU A 140 9.68 -3.84 -6.00
N VAL A 141 10.98 -3.58 -6.00
CA VAL A 141 11.65 -2.65 -6.90
C VAL A 141 12.70 -3.40 -7.69
N TYR A 142 12.71 -3.18 -9.01
CA TYR A 142 13.81 -3.57 -9.89
C TYR A 142 14.67 -2.33 -10.15
N ASP A 143 15.97 -2.41 -9.87
CA ASP A 143 16.92 -1.31 -10.07
C ASP A 143 17.81 -1.47 -11.31
N GLY A 144 17.56 -2.51 -12.11
CA GLY A 144 18.39 -2.85 -13.28
C GLY A 144 19.34 -4.01 -13.03
N GLU A 145 19.62 -4.33 -11.77
CA GLU A 145 20.55 -5.40 -11.37
C GLU A 145 19.87 -6.45 -10.51
N SER A 146 18.96 -6.03 -9.62
CA SER A 146 18.31 -6.91 -8.66
C SER A 146 16.83 -6.58 -8.45
N ILE A 147 16.08 -7.57 -7.98
CA ILE A 147 14.71 -7.39 -7.53
C ILE A 147 14.73 -7.46 -6.01
N ALA A 148 14.40 -6.36 -5.34
CA ALA A 148 14.39 -6.27 -3.88
C ALA A 148 13.17 -5.50 -3.36
N TYR A 149 12.69 -5.86 -2.17
CA TYR A 149 11.68 -5.07 -1.49
C TYR A 149 12.32 -3.83 -0.86
N LYS A 150 11.70 -2.66 -1.08
CA LYS A 150 12.10 -1.39 -0.46
C LYS A 150 10.91 -0.78 0.29
N PRO A 151 11.13 -0.15 1.45
CA PRO A 151 10.06 0.49 2.21
C PRO A 151 9.48 1.67 1.42
N ILE A 152 8.16 1.83 1.46
CA ILE A 152 7.44 2.92 0.78
C ILE A 152 7.30 4.13 1.72
N THR A 153 7.07 3.87 3.00
CA THR A 153 6.87 4.89 4.04
C THR A 153 7.73 4.60 5.26
N ALA A 154 7.82 5.58 6.17
CA ALA A 154 8.30 5.32 7.53
C ALA A 154 7.40 4.27 8.22
N PRO A 155 7.94 3.49 9.16
CA PRO A 155 7.13 2.56 9.95
C PRO A 155 6.16 3.33 10.85
N VAL A 156 4.92 2.85 10.94
CA VAL A 156 3.88 3.41 11.80
C VAL A 156 3.76 2.54 13.04
N GLU A 157 3.99 3.14 14.21
CA GLU A 157 3.79 2.52 15.50
C GLU A 157 2.34 2.68 15.97
N VAL A 158 1.73 1.59 16.41
CA VAL A 158 0.37 1.55 16.92
C VAL A 158 0.36 0.89 18.29
N GLN A 159 -0.31 1.53 19.23
CA GLN A 159 -0.55 1.06 20.59
C GLN A 159 -2.03 0.70 20.75
N PRO A 160 -2.37 -0.24 21.65
CA PRO A 160 -3.75 -0.67 21.89
C PRO A 160 -4.68 0.49 22.30
#